data_AF-A0A937QV54-F1
#
_entry.id   AF-A0A937QV54-F1
#
_cell.length_a   1.000
_cell.length_b   1.000
_cell.length_c   1.000
_cell.angle_alpha   90.00
_cell.angle_beta   90.00
_cell.angle_gamma   90.00
#
_symmetry.space_group_name_H-M   'P 1'
#
loop_
_entity.id
_entity.type
_entity.pdbx_description
1 polymer ?
#
loop_
_entity_poly.entity_id
_entity_poly.type
_entity_poly.pdbx_seq_one_letter_code
_entity_poly.pdbx_strand_id
1 'polypeptide(L)'
;MALMRIIDNKWMVVSISTEPEFKASTPRLLFEGLYINVGGVSEVVNLRLESIDPAHYGTKVGVMIRNTLEPASPNASVVVTALGDITFQYRTMELEAAHSTDDTINRVGFPHWVRLTREASQFTAQHSSDGVNWQTVQDKSSEQASSIEISMDERVHMGLAITSGSPARRAQAHMASVIVTGLVNPGGQFAQVNDIGCLADSMDCVK
;
A
#
# COMPACT_ATOMS: atom_id res chain seq x y z
N MET A 1 -1.80 18.90 3.54
CA MET A 1 -3.08 18.21 3.82
C MET A 1 -3.41 17.20 2.74
N ALA A 2 -3.61 15.93 3.11
CA ALA A 2 -4.25 14.95 2.25
C ALA A 2 -5.76 15.19 2.28
N LEU A 3 -6.42 15.32 1.12
CA LEU A 3 -7.88 15.48 1.07
C LEU A 3 -8.49 14.16 0.61
N MET A 4 -9.13 13.45 1.53
CA MET A 4 -10.00 12.32 1.22
C MET A 4 -11.43 12.83 1.05
N ARG A 5 -12.03 12.62 -0.13
CA ARG A 5 -13.47 12.78 -0.31
C ARG A 5 -14.07 11.44 -0.70
N ILE A 6 -15.00 10.96 0.12
CA ILE A 6 -15.89 9.86 -0.22
C ILE A 6 -17.08 10.48 -0.96
N ILE A 7 -17.22 10.19 -2.25
CA ILE A 7 -18.39 10.59 -3.04
C ILE A 7 -19.20 9.32 -3.33
N ASP A 8 -20.46 9.29 -2.88
CA ASP A 8 -21.46 8.26 -3.18
C ASP A 8 -21.00 6.80 -2.96
N ASN A 9 -20.28 6.54 -1.86
CA ASN A 9 -19.83 5.20 -1.46
C ASN A 9 -18.92 4.47 -2.47
N LYS A 10 -18.40 5.16 -3.50
CA LYS A 10 -17.74 4.50 -4.65
C LYS A 10 -16.47 5.17 -5.16
N TRP A 11 -16.09 6.31 -4.59
CA TRP A 11 -14.92 7.04 -5.05
C TRP A 11 -14.18 7.63 -3.86
N MET A 12 -13.01 7.05 -3.54
CA MET A 12 -12.01 7.70 -2.71
C MET A 12 -11.02 8.39 -3.63
N VAL A 13 -11.01 9.72 -3.61
CA VAL A 13 -9.93 10.54 -4.16
C VAL A 13 -9.00 10.88 -3.02
N VAL A 14 -7.74 10.43 -3.10
CA VAL A 14 -6.68 10.83 -2.16
C VAL A 14 -5.73 11.76 -2.91
N SER A 15 -5.67 13.03 -2.49
CA SER A 15 -4.73 14.01 -3.05
C SER A 15 -3.68 14.41 -2.01
N ILE A 16 -2.40 14.19 -2.26
CA ILE A 16 -1.30 14.57 -1.37
C ILE A 16 -0.92 16.04 -1.64
N SER A 17 -1.13 16.97 -0.69
CA SER A 17 -0.67 18.38 -0.81
C SER A 17 0.60 18.64 -0.01
N THR A 18 1.54 19.38 -0.60
CA THR A 18 2.59 20.10 0.13
C THR A 18 1.94 21.08 1.13
N GLU A 19 2.40 21.04 2.38
CA GLU A 19 2.16 22.06 3.40
C GLU A 19 3.47 22.82 3.63
N PRO A 20 3.43 24.12 3.96
CA PRO A 20 4.63 24.94 4.14
C PRO A 20 5.52 24.52 5.32
N GLU A 21 5.02 23.67 6.22
CA GLU A 21 5.70 23.28 7.46
C GLU A 21 6.53 21.99 7.33
N PHE A 22 6.48 21.31 6.18
CA PHE A 22 7.06 19.98 6.01
C PHE A 22 8.11 19.95 4.89
N LYS A 23 9.37 19.67 5.24
CA LYS A 23 10.55 19.68 4.36
C LYS A 23 10.28 19.03 2.99
N ALA A 24 10.54 19.80 1.94
CA ALA A 24 10.21 19.51 0.54
C ALA A 24 11.14 18.50 -0.16
N SER A 25 11.92 17.71 0.58
CA SER A 25 13.05 16.93 0.01
C SER A 25 12.91 15.42 0.04
N THR A 26 11.86 14.87 0.66
CA THR A 26 11.65 13.41 0.69
C THR A 26 10.35 13.03 -0.01
N PRO A 27 10.34 11.95 -0.80
CA PRO A 27 9.09 11.32 -1.21
C PRO A 27 8.26 10.93 0.02
N ARG A 28 6.97 10.69 -0.18
CA ARG A 28 6.03 10.51 0.94
C ARG A 28 5.13 9.34 0.68
N LEU A 29 5.01 8.47 1.67
CA LEU A 29 4.02 7.42 1.69
C LEU A 29 2.91 7.84 2.64
N LEU A 30 1.79 8.30 2.09
CA LEU A 30 0.60 8.44 2.91
C LEU A 30 0.08 7.03 3.21
N PHE A 31 -0.10 6.79 4.51
CA PHE A 31 -0.76 5.60 5.00
C PHE A 31 -2.09 6.01 5.64
N GLU A 32 -3.17 5.58 5.02
CA GLU A 32 -4.51 5.70 5.61
C GLU A 32 -4.93 4.32 6.05
N GLY A 33 -4.91 4.09 7.36
CA GLY A 33 -5.16 2.76 7.89
C GLY A 33 -5.92 2.80 9.18
N LEU A 34 -6.57 1.68 9.46
CA LEU A 34 -7.20 1.46 10.73
C LEU A 34 -6.18 0.80 11.68
N TYR A 35 -6.32 1.08 12.96
CA TYR A 35 -5.72 0.25 14.00
C TYR A 35 -6.44 -1.11 14.02
N ILE A 36 -5.70 -2.21 14.04
CA ILE A 36 -6.28 -3.55 14.06
C ILE A 36 -5.64 -4.32 15.20
N ASN A 37 -6.48 -4.83 16.11
CA ASN A 37 -6.04 -5.82 17.09
C ASN A 37 -5.99 -7.17 16.39
N VAL A 38 -4.82 -7.75 16.22
CA VAL A 38 -4.74 -9.13 15.75
C VAL A 38 -5.22 -10.06 16.85
N GLY A 39 -6.18 -10.90 16.48
CA GLY A 39 -6.56 -12.11 17.20
C GLY A 39 -7.24 -13.04 16.22
N GLY A 40 -6.47 -13.63 15.31
CA GLY A 40 -6.97 -14.50 14.26
C GLY A 40 -5.84 -15.11 13.44
N VAL A 41 -6.12 -16.22 12.76
CA VAL A 41 -5.14 -17.00 11.98
C VAL A 41 -4.72 -16.33 10.66
N SER A 42 -5.52 -15.40 10.14
CA SER A 42 -5.25 -14.70 8.87
C SER A 42 -5.94 -13.33 8.77
N GLU A 43 -5.25 -12.38 8.15
CA GLU A 43 -5.70 -11.02 7.86
C GLU A 43 -5.60 -10.75 6.36
N VAL A 44 -6.57 -10.02 5.82
CA VAL A 44 -6.58 -9.65 4.40
C VAL A 44 -6.99 -8.21 4.24
N VAL A 45 -6.25 -7.45 3.44
CA VAL A 45 -6.65 -6.12 2.95
C VAL A 45 -6.67 -6.13 1.42
N ASN A 46 -7.82 -5.78 0.84
CA ASN A 46 -8.07 -5.77 -0.60
C ASN A 46 -8.45 -4.38 -1.07
N LEU A 47 -7.97 -3.96 -2.23
CA LEU A 47 -8.33 -2.70 -2.86
C LEU A 47 -8.69 -2.91 -4.32
N ARG A 48 -9.77 -2.27 -4.77
CA ARG A 48 -10.10 -2.08 -6.19
C ARG A 48 -9.68 -0.69 -6.66
N LEU A 49 -8.73 -0.64 -7.59
CA LEU A 49 -8.25 0.55 -8.27
C LEU A 49 -9.04 0.74 -9.57
N GLU A 50 -9.65 1.91 -9.76
CA GLU A 50 -10.36 2.29 -11.00
C GLU A 50 -9.48 3.10 -11.95
N SER A 51 -8.63 3.97 -11.40
CA SER A 51 -7.60 4.68 -12.16
C SER A 51 -6.56 5.29 -11.22
N ILE A 52 -5.40 5.61 -11.76
CA ILE A 52 -4.31 6.32 -11.08
C ILE A 52 -3.81 7.41 -12.04
N ASP A 53 -3.83 8.66 -11.60
CA ASP A 53 -3.33 9.77 -12.38
C ASP A 53 -1.80 9.87 -12.24
N PRO A 54 -1.03 9.81 -13.34
CA PRO A 54 0.43 9.77 -13.30
C PRO A 54 1.00 11.16 -12.96
N ALA A 55 1.18 11.46 -11.68
CA ALA A 55 1.89 12.66 -11.25
C ALA A 55 3.39 12.59 -11.54
N HIS A 56 3.96 11.39 -11.39
CA HIS A 56 5.36 11.04 -11.57
C HIS A 56 5.47 9.55 -11.96
N TYR A 57 6.61 9.10 -12.49
CA TYR A 57 6.81 7.67 -12.80
C TYR A 57 6.67 6.78 -11.55
N GLY A 58 7.05 7.32 -10.38
CA GLY A 58 6.92 6.66 -9.09
C GLY A 58 5.57 6.87 -8.40
N THR A 59 4.53 7.34 -9.10
CA THR A 59 3.17 7.39 -8.53
C THR A 59 2.66 5.96 -8.36
N LYS A 60 2.33 5.58 -7.12
CA LYS A 60 1.87 4.23 -6.76
C LYS A 60 0.73 4.29 -5.78
N VAL A 61 -0.18 3.33 -5.90
CA VAL A 61 -1.36 3.20 -5.04
C VAL A 61 -1.58 1.73 -4.73
N GLY A 62 -1.92 1.42 -3.50
CA GLY A 62 -2.16 0.04 -3.08
C GLY A 62 -2.57 -0.09 -1.64
N VAL A 63 -2.21 -1.22 -1.05
CA VAL A 63 -2.52 -1.56 0.34
C VAL A 63 -1.24 -1.90 1.09
N MET A 64 -1.22 -1.61 2.38
CA MET A 64 -0.09 -1.86 3.27
C MET A 64 -0.54 -2.44 4.61
N ILE A 65 0.29 -3.31 5.16
CA ILE A 65 0.30 -3.75 6.55
C ILE A 65 1.63 -3.33 7.16
N ARG A 66 1.63 -2.66 8.31
CA ARG A 66 2.83 -2.14 8.97
C ARG A 66 2.75 -2.29 10.48
N ASN A 67 3.90 -2.53 11.12
CA ASN A 67 3.95 -2.79 12.56
C ASN A 67 3.56 -1.55 13.39
N THR A 68 4.25 -0.43 13.17
CA THR A 68 4.02 0.84 13.86
C THR A 68 3.95 1.99 12.86
N LEU A 69 3.60 3.20 13.31
CA LEU A 69 3.58 4.40 12.46
C LEU A 69 4.97 5.05 12.28
N GLU A 70 6.03 4.47 12.86
CA GLU A 70 7.38 4.98 12.66
C GLU A 70 7.85 4.78 11.21
N PRO A 71 8.51 5.77 10.56
CA PRO A 71 9.00 5.68 9.18
C PRO A 71 9.79 4.41 8.85
N ALA A 72 10.56 3.92 9.82
CA ALA A 72 11.45 2.78 9.69
C ALA A 72 10.82 1.42 10.04
N SER A 73 9.52 1.39 10.38
CA SER A 73 8.83 0.18 10.83
C SER A 73 8.88 -0.96 9.79
N PRO A 74 8.92 -2.23 10.24
CA PRO A 74 8.58 -3.37 9.40
C PRO A 74 7.22 -3.16 8.73
N ASN A 75 7.14 -3.49 7.45
CA ASN A 75 5.93 -3.32 6.65
C ASN A 75 5.93 -4.24 5.43
N ALA A 76 4.75 -4.49 4.89
CA ALA A 76 4.51 -5.15 3.62
C ALA A 76 3.44 -4.35 2.87
N SER A 77 3.60 -4.20 1.56
CA SER A 77 2.64 -3.49 0.72
C SER A 77 2.63 -4.04 -0.69
N VAL A 78 1.45 -4.11 -1.29
CA VAL A 78 1.30 -4.39 -2.72
C VAL A 78 0.70 -3.16 -3.37
N VAL A 79 1.39 -2.64 -4.37
CA VAL A 79 1.06 -1.37 -5.02
C VAL A 79 1.06 -1.52 -6.53
N VAL A 80 0.26 -0.70 -7.20
CA VAL A 80 0.23 -0.57 -8.65
C VAL A 80 0.71 0.83 -9.02
N THR A 81 1.61 0.92 -10.00
CA THR A 81 2.03 2.21 -10.56
C THR A 81 0.93 2.80 -11.45
N ALA A 82 1.01 4.09 -11.76
CA ALA A 82 0.11 4.70 -12.74
C ALA A 82 0.21 4.09 -14.16
N LEU A 83 1.30 3.38 -14.46
CA LEU A 83 1.47 2.63 -15.72
C LEU A 83 0.98 1.19 -15.65
N GLY A 84 0.49 0.73 -14.50
CA GLY A 84 -0.03 -0.62 -14.28
C GLY A 84 1.03 -1.65 -13.88
N ASP A 85 2.21 -1.24 -13.43
CA ASP A 85 3.20 -2.18 -12.91
C ASP A 85 2.85 -2.55 -11.46
N ILE A 86 2.87 -3.83 -11.13
CA ILE A 86 2.58 -4.32 -9.79
C ILE A 86 3.90 -4.58 -9.06
N THR A 87 4.03 -4.02 -7.87
CA THR A 87 5.19 -4.22 -7.01
C THR A 87 4.76 -4.66 -5.62
N PHE A 88 5.37 -5.74 -5.13
CA PHE A 88 5.37 -6.09 -3.71
C PHE A 88 6.56 -5.41 -3.02
N GLN A 89 6.31 -4.47 -2.11
CA GLN A 89 7.35 -3.74 -1.37
C GLN A 89 7.27 -4.09 0.11
N TYR A 90 8.41 -4.31 0.75
CA TYR A 90 8.44 -4.74 2.14
C TYR A 90 9.71 -4.30 2.88
N ARG A 91 9.62 -4.23 4.20
CA ARG A 91 10.74 -4.10 5.13
C ARG A 91 10.58 -5.15 6.22
N THR A 92 11.58 -6.00 6.40
CA THR A 92 11.56 -7.16 7.29
C THR A 92 11.78 -6.81 8.75
N MET A 93 12.67 -5.85 9.03
CA MET A 93 12.96 -5.40 10.39
C MET A 93 13.07 -3.87 10.47
N GLU A 94 12.94 -3.35 11.68
CA GLU A 94 13.06 -1.91 11.92
C GLU A 94 14.43 -1.39 11.48
N LEU A 95 14.46 -0.23 10.83
CA LEU A 95 15.66 0.43 10.29
C LEU A 95 16.38 -0.32 9.15
N GLU A 96 15.91 -1.49 8.73
CA GLU A 96 16.46 -2.17 7.56
C GLU A 96 16.08 -1.49 6.24
N ALA A 97 16.84 -1.83 5.20
CA ALA A 97 16.51 -1.44 3.84
C ALA A 97 15.12 -1.98 3.43
N ALA A 98 14.38 -1.18 2.67
CA ALA A 98 13.19 -1.65 2.00
C ALA A 98 13.58 -2.47 0.75
N HIS A 99 12.85 -3.55 0.51
CA HIS A 99 12.99 -4.43 -0.63
C HIS A 99 11.75 -4.34 -1.52
N SER A 100 11.90 -4.78 -2.77
CA SER A 100 10.77 -4.82 -3.71
C SER A 100 10.91 -5.98 -4.68
N THR A 101 9.78 -6.57 -5.00
CA THR A 101 9.63 -7.60 -6.01
C THR A 101 8.59 -7.12 -7.02
N ASP A 102 9.00 -6.94 -8.27
CA ASP A 102 8.10 -6.57 -9.35
C ASP A 102 7.48 -7.83 -9.98
N ASP A 103 6.18 -7.79 -10.25
CA ASP A 103 5.45 -8.90 -10.86
C ASP A 103 5.88 -9.14 -12.32
N THR A 104 5.92 -10.39 -12.78
CA THR A 104 6.25 -10.71 -14.17
C THR A 104 5.33 -10.05 -15.20
N ILE A 105 4.07 -9.78 -14.84
CA ILE A 105 3.12 -9.03 -15.65
C ILE A 105 3.46 -7.54 -15.57
N ASN A 106 3.76 -6.95 -16.72
CA ASN A 106 3.88 -5.51 -16.86
C ASN A 106 2.56 -4.92 -17.34
N ARG A 107 2.17 -3.78 -16.77
CA ARG A 107 1.07 -2.93 -17.26
C ARG A 107 -0.30 -3.60 -17.30
N VAL A 108 -0.83 -3.90 -16.12
CA VAL A 108 -2.23 -4.28 -15.99
C VAL A 108 -3.17 -3.14 -16.39
N GLY A 109 -4.35 -3.48 -16.91
CA GLY A 109 -5.41 -2.51 -17.17
C GLY A 109 -6.21 -2.22 -15.91
N PHE A 110 -6.85 -1.05 -15.84
CA PHE A 110 -7.80 -0.72 -14.79
C PHE A 110 -9.25 -0.96 -15.27
N PRO A 111 -10.18 -1.39 -14.39
CA PRO A 111 -9.99 -1.61 -12.97
C PRO A 111 -9.10 -2.81 -12.66
N HIS A 112 -8.32 -2.70 -11.59
CA HIS A 112 -7.45 -3.78 -11.11
C HIS A 112 -7.56 -3.93 -9.60
N TRP A 113 -7.36 -5.14 -9.10
CA TRP A 113 -7.44 -5.45 -7.69
C TRP A 113 -6.08 -5.84 -7.14
N VAL A 114 -5.77 -5.38 -5.94
CA VAL A 114 -4.62 -5.82 -5.16
C VAL A 114 -5.06 -6.30 -3.79
N ARG A 115 -4.33 -7.27 -3.26
CA ARG A 115 -4.58 -7.94 -1.99
C ARG A 115 -3.27 -8.19 -1.27
N LEU A 116 -3.24 -7.88 0.01
CA LEU A 116 -2.19 -8.34 0.90
C LEU A 116 -2.81 -9.23 1.96
N THR A 117 -2.29 -10.46 2.06
CA THR A 117 -2.69 -11.44 3.06
C THR A 117 -1.55 -11.62 4.05
N ARG A 118 -1.86 -11.62 5.35
CA ARG A 118 -0.93 -11.99 6.42
C ARG A 118 -1.47 -13.22 7.14
N GLU A 119 -0.69 -14.28 7.21
CA GLU A 119 -0.96 -15.49 8.00
C GLU A 119 0.17 -15.67 9.00
N ALA A 120 -0.09 -15.42 10.28
CA ALA A 120 0.96 -15.26 11.30
C ALA A 120 2.05 -14.24 10.87
N SER A 121 3.26 -14.69 10.57
CA SER A 121 4.36 -13.85 10.08
C SER A 121 4.52 -13.89 8.55
N GLN A 122 3.74 -14.72 7.85
CA GLN A 122 3.85 -14.88 6.41
C GLN A 122 2.99 -13.85 5.67
N PHE A 123 3.61 -13.06 4.81
CA PHE A 123 2.93 -12.10 3.94
C PHE A 123 2.91 -12.60 2.51
N THR A 124 1.76 -12.45 1.85
CA THR A 124 1.56 -12.81 0.44
C THR A 124 0.88 -11.67 -0.30
N ALA A 125 1.55 -11.13 -1.31
CA ALA A 125 1.02 -10.10 -2.20
C ALA A 125 0.34 -10.73 -3.40
N GLN A 126 -0.88 -10.29 -3.68
CA GLN A 126 -1.74 -10.85 -4.72
C GLN A 126 -2.41 -9.73 -5.52
N HIS A 127 -2.77 -10.04 -6.75
CA HIS A 127 -3.49 -9.14 -7.64
C HIS A 127 -4.51 -9.90 -8.50
N SER A 128 -5.45 -9.17 -9.10
CA SER A 128 -6.54 -9.78 -9.88
C SER A 128 -7.13 -8.77 -10.88
N SER A 129 -7.48 -9.25 -12.07
CA SER A 129 -8.15 -8.46 -13.12
C SER A 129 -9.68 -8.49 -13.02
N ASP A 130 -10.26 -9.35 -12.19
CA ASP A 130 -11.71 -9.53 -12.06
C ASP A 130 -12.22 -9.48 -10.59
N GLY A 131 -11.30 -9.39 -9.62
CA GLY A 131 -11.60 -9.41 -8.19
C GLY A 131 -11.97 -10.78 -7.63
N VAL A 132 -11.98 -11.83 -8.46
CA VAL A 132 -12.41 -13.19 -8.11
C VAL A 132 -11.23 -14.16 -8.20
N ASN A 133 -10.48 -14.14 -9.30
CA ASN A 133 -9.32 -14.98 -9.53
C ASN A 133 -8.05 -14.22 -9.15
N TRP A 134 -7.38 -14.67 -8.09
CA TRP A 134 -6.22 -13.99 -7.51
C TRP A 134 -4.91 -14.69 -7.89
N GLN A 135 -3.94 -13.90 -8.33
CA GLN A 135 -2.60 -14.34 -8.68
C GLN A 135 -1.61 -13.78 -7.66
N THR A 136 -0.72 -14.62 -7.13
CA THR A 136 0.40 -14.16 -6.29
C THR A 136 1.42 -13.45 -7.15
N VAL A 137 1.97 -12.34 -6.64
CA VAL A 137 3.04 -11.59 -7.31
C VAL A 137 4.19 -12.54 -7.64
N GLN A 138 4.57 -12.65 -8.91
CA GLN A 138 5.68 -13.50 -9.34
C GLN A 138 6.96 -12.67 -9.44
N ASP A 139 8.01 -13.09 -8.77
CA ASP A 139 9.31 -12.41 -8.83
C ASP A 139 9.89 -12.50 -10.24
N LYS A 140 10.04 -11.36 -10.94
CA LYS A 140 10.70 -11.32 -12.27
C LYS A 140 12.07 -12.00 -12.32
N SER A 141 12.82 -12.02 -11.22
CA SER A 141 14.17 -12.58 -11.19
C SER A 141 14.19 -14.10 -11.07
N SER A 142 13.12 -14.71 -10.57
CA SER A 142 13.05 -16.14 -10.28
C SER A 142 11.79 -16.84 -10.79
N GLU A 143 10.83 -16.08 -11.33
CA GLU A 143 9.46 -16.48 -11.69
C GLU A 143 8.73 -17.27 -10.58
N GLN A 144 9.12 -17.08 -9.33
CA GLN A 144 8.50 -17.73 -8.17
C GLN A 144 7.49 -16.82 -7.49
N ALA A 145 6.48 -17.45 -6.87
CA ALA A 145 5.50 -16.76 -6.07
C ALA A 145 6.18 -16.03 -4.91
N SER A 146 5.95 -14.73 -4.82
CA SER A 146 6.55 -13.86 -3.82
C SER A 146 5.77 -13.95 -2.52
N SER A 147 6.41 -14.54 -1.51
CA SER A 147 5.94 -14.55 -0.13
C SER A 147 7.13 -14.30 0.79
N ILE A 148 6.97 -13.44 1.80
CA ILE A 148 8.04 -13.09 2.72
C ILE A 148 7.59 -13.22 4.17
N GLU A 149 8.47 -13.72 5.03
CA GLU A 149 8.25 -13.75 6.47
C GLU A 149 8.68 -12.41 7.08
N ILE A 150 7.78 -11.76 7.82
CA ILE A 150 8.03 -10.51 8.53
C ILE A 150 7.44 -10.64 9.93
N SER A 151 8.30 -10.57 10.94
CA SER A 151 7.85 -10.56 12.33
C SER A 151 7.27 -9.18 12.66
N MET A 152 5.97 -9.14 12.94
CA MET A 152 5.27 -7.96 13.45
C MET A 152 4.52 -8.35 14.73
N ASP A 153 4.17 -7.34 15.53
CA ASP A 153 3.38 -7.51 16.73
C ASP A 153 1.97 -8.06 16.42
N GLU A 154 1.27 -8.47 17.47
CA GLU A 154 -0.17 -8.76 17.43
C GLU A 154 -1.02 -7.51 17.15
N ARG A 155 -0.44 -6.32 17.06
CA ARG A 155 -1.21 -5.13 16.70
C ARG A 155 -0.48 -4.44 15.59
N VAL A 156 -1.15 -4.32 14.46
CA VAL A 156 -0.61 -3.71 13.25
C VAL A 156 -1.58 -2.70 12.70
N HIS A 157 -1.06 -1.87 11.81
CA HIS A 157 -1.87 -0.97 11.03
C HIS A 157 -2.04 -1.53 9.63
N MET A 158 -3.27 -1.59 9.14
CA MET A 158 -3.55 -1.99 7.75
C MET A 158 -4.40 -0.93 7.05
N GLY A 159 -4.13 -0.71 5.76
CA GLY A 159 -4.92 0.21 4.98
C GLY A 159 -4.33 0.58 3.64
N LEU A 160 -4.74 1.74 3.14
CA LEU A 160 -4.30 2.30 1.88
C LEU A 160 -2.88 2.86 1.98
N ALA A 161 -2.13 2.64 0.91
CA ALA A 161 -0.80 3.20 0.71
C ALA A 161 -0.78 3.98 -0.60
N ILE A 162 -0.42 5.25 -0.54
CA ILE A 162 -0.29 6.09 -1.75
C ILE A 162 0.94 6.99 -1.67
N THR A 163 1.67 7.05 -2.78
CA THR A 163 2.76 8.00 -2.99
C THR A 163 2.58 8.67 -4.34
N SER A 164 2.84 9.99 -4.39
CA SER A 164 2.93 10.69 -5.66
C SER A 164 4.25 10.40 -6.38
N GLY A 165 5.25 9.87 -5.66
CA GLY A 165 6.62 9.71 -6.13
C GLY A 165 7.35 11.04 -6.34
N SER A 166 6.74 12.18 -6.01
CA SER A 166 7.33 13.50 -6.21
C SER A 166 6.91 14.47 -5.11
N PRO A 167 7.87 15.16 -4.46
CA PRO A 167 7.54 16.18 -3.45
C PRO A 167 6.86 17.42 -4.04
N ALA A 168 6.90 17.60 -5.37
CA ALA A 168 6.38 18.79 -6.04
C ALA A 168 5.01 18.58 -6.71
N ARG A 169 4.53 17.34 -6.80
CA ARG A 169 3.31 17.01 -7.55
C ARG A 169 2.36 16.18 -6.71
N ARG A 170 1.07 16.45 -6.90
CA ARG A 170 -0.01 15.68 -6.28
C ARG A 170 -0.35 14.50 -7.18
N ALA A 171 -0.49 13.32 -6.60
CA ALA A 171 -1.16 12.20 -7.26
C ALA A 171 -2.63 12.17 -6.89
N GLN A 172 -3.43 11.63 -7.79
CA GLN A 172 -4.83 11.34 -7.61
C GLN A 172 -5.07 9.90 -8.03
N ALA A 173 -5.90 9.19 -7.28
CA ALA A 173 -6.32 7.84 -7.57
C ALA A 173 -7.81 7.73 -7.36
N HIS A 174 -8.46 6.93 -8.20
CA HIS A 174 -9.86 6.60 -8.07
C HIS A 174 -9.97 5.15 -7.61
N MET A 175 -10.68 4.94 -6.50
CA MET A 175 -10.78 3.64 -5.84
C MET A 175 -12.23 3.38 -5.43
N ALA A 176 -12.70 2.15 -5.63
CA ALA A 176 -14.10 1.81 -5.40
C ALA A 176 -14.38 1.13 -4.06
N SER A 177 -13.51 0.22 -3.60
CA SER A 177 -13.74 -0.50 -2.35
C SER A 177 -12.44 -0.97 -1.72
N VAL A 178 -12.37 -0.82 -0.40
CA VAL A 178 -11.35 -1.49 0.42
C VAL A 178 -12.05 -2.45 1.36
N ILE A 179 -11.63 -3.71 1.33
CA ILE A 179 -12.18 -4.77 2.16
C ILE A 179 -11.08 -5.22 3.10
N VAL A 180 -11.33 -5.15 4.40
CA VAL A 180 -10.44 -5.68 5.43
C VAL A 180 -11.16 -6.82 6.14
N THR A 181 -10.51 -7.97 6.23
CA THR A 181 -10.99 -9.11 7.04
C THR A 181 -9.99 -9.43 8.15
N GLY A 182 -10.50 -9.72 9.34
CA GLY A 182 -9.71 -9.95 10.56
C GLY A 182 -10.44 -9.37 11.78
N LEU A 183 -9.79 -9.37 12.95
CA LEU A 183 -10.31 -8.69 14.14
C LEU A 183 -10.06 -7.18 14.07
N VAL A 184 -10.92 -6.48 13.36
CA VAL A 184 -10.82 -5.03 13.18
C VAL A 184 -11.30 -4.30 14.45
N ASN A 185 -10.42 -3.52 15.11
CA ASN A 185 -10.79 -2.77 16.33
C ASN A 185 -10.11 -1.39 16.40
N PRO A 186 -10.87 -0.28 16.41
CA PRO A 186 -12.34 -0.23 16.33
C PRO A 186 -12.82 -0.65 14.93
N GLY A 187 -13.90 -1.42 14.85
CA GLY A 187 -14.54 -1.69 13.55
C GLY A 187 -15.02 -0.38 12.90
N GLY A 188 -14.89 -0.24 11.58
CA GLY A 188 -15.37 0.96 10.88
C GLY A 188 -14.61 1.27 9.58
N GLN A 189 -14.93 2.42 9.00
CA GLN A 189 -14.19 2.99 7.86
C GLN A 189 -12.81 3.51 8.31
N PHE A 190 -11.90 3.72 7.37
CA PHE A 190 -10.61 4.37 7.65
C PHE A 190 -10.84 5.73 8.31
N ALA A 191 -10.47 5.82 9.58
CA ALA A 191 -10.71 6.99 10.41
C ALA A 191 -9.49 7.91 10.55
N GLN A 192 -8.31 7.44 10.11
CA GLN A 192 -7.05 8.16 10.28
C GLN A 192 -6.23 8.17 9.00
N VAL A 193 -5.66 9.34 8.72
CA VAL A 193 -4.74 9.61 7.61
C VAL A 193 -3.44 10.08 8.22
N ASN A 194 -2.37 9.32 8.03
CA ASN A 194 -1.05 9.68 8.54
C ASN A 194 -0.06 9.79 7.37
N ASP A 195 0.67 10.91 7.33
CA ASP A 195 1.85 11.03 6.48
C ASP A 195 2.97 10.27 7.16
N ILE A 196 3.26 9.08 6.64
CA ILE A 196 4.40 8.32 7.10
C ILE A 196 5.55 8.79 6.21
N GLY A 197 6.30 9.74 6.75
CA GLY A 197 7.59 10.11 6.17
C GLY A 197 8.40 8.84 5.90
N CYS A 198 9.30 8.89 4.93
CA CYS A 198 10.17 7.76 4.63
C CYS A 198 11.62 8.09 4.90
N LEU A 199 12.39 7.02 5.05
CA LEU A 199 13.82 7.10 5.04
C LEU A 199 14.29 7.58 3.65
N ALA A 200 15.32 8.43 3.63
CA ALA A 200 15.91 8.88 2.38
C ALA A 200 16.29 7.68 1.49
N ASP A 201 16.02 7.76 0.19
CA ASP A 201 16.32 6.74 -0.82
C ASP A 201 15.67 5.35 -0.61
N SER A 202 14.65 5.28 0.26
CA SER A 202 13.95 4.02 0.54
C SER A 202 12.97 3.64 -0.59
N MET A 203 13.00 2.36 -0.98
CA MET A 203 12.24 1.80 -2.10
C MET A 203 10.72 1.83 -1.89
N ASP A 204 10.26 1.84 -0.65
CA ASP A 204 8.87 2.07 -0.25
C ASP A 204 8.38 3.49 -0.57
N CYS A 205 9.30 4.39 -0.93
CA CYS A 205 9.03 5.80 -1.11
C CYS A 205 9.27 6.31 -2.53
N VAL A 206 10.35 5.85 -3.18
CA VAL A 206 10.67 6.14 -4.59
C VAL A 206 11.37 4.95 -5.22
N LYS A 207 10.92 4.58 -6.42
CA LYS A 207 11.74 4.09 -7.53
C LYS A 207 11.06 4.40 -8.85
#